data_AF-M1BC02-F1
#
_entry.id   AF-M1BC02-F1
#
_cell.length_a   1.000
_cell.length_b   1.000
_cell.length_c   1.000
_cell.angle_alpha   90.00
_cell.angle_beta   90.00
_cell.angle_gamma   90.00
#
_symmetry.space_group_name_H-M   'P 1'
#
loop_
_entity.id
_entity.type
_entity.pdbx_description
1 polymer ?
#
loop_
_entity_poly.entity_id
_entity_poly.type
_entity_poly.pdbx_seq_one_letter_code
_entity_poly.pdbx_strand_id
1 'polypeptide(L)'
;MEKEIEKKKLRILCLHGFRGSADILKKLIFRWPESVTGKLDLVFLDGPFPAQGKSPLEGFFDPPYFEWFQSNKDFTEFYNFEECLKYIEDFMLKNGPFDGVLGFSQVSFTNKFHFLLFFFSIAVNEKK
;
A
#
# COMPACT_ATOMS: atom_id res chain seq x y z
N MET A 1 37.57 -15.60 5.71
CA MET A 1 36.88 -14.30 5.74
C MET A 1 35.56 -14.52 5.01
N GLU A 2 34.53 -14.89 5.77
CA GLU A 2 33.20 -15.12 5.23
C GLU A 2 32.68 -13.77 4.72
N LYS A 3 32.31 -13.71 3.43
CA LYS A 3 31.54 -12.58 2.93
C LYS A 3 30.22 -12.63 3.66
N GLU A 4 29.94 -11.68 4.56
CA GLU A 4 28.58 -11.45 5.01
C GLU A 4 27.73 -11.26 3.75
N ILE A 5 26.85 -12.22 3.49
CA ILE A 5 25.85 -12.09 2.44
C ILE A 5 24.89 -11.05 2.98
N GLU A 6 25.07 -9.80 2.55
CA GLU A 6 24.16 -8.70 2.87
C GLU A 6 22.74 -9.15 2.50
N LYS A 7 21.93 -9.43 3.52
CA LYS A 7 20.61 -10.03 3.34
C LYS A 7 19.74 -9.00 2.63
N LYS A 8 19.46 -9.22 1.35
CA LYS A 8 18.67 -8.30 0.51
C LYS A 8 17.35 -7.95 1.23
N LYS A 9 17.07 -6.66 1.39
CA LYS A 9 15.81 -6.18 1.97
C LYS A 9 14.63 -6.58 1.08
N LEU A 10 13.51 -6.95 1.70
CA LEU A 10 12.28 -7.25 0.96
C LEU A 10 11.70 -5.95 0.41
N ARG A 11 11.53 -5.87 -0.91
CA ARG A 11 10.99 -4.68 -1.57
C ARG A 11 9.46 -4.75 -1.64
N ILE A 12 8.78 -3.90 -0.90
CA ILE A 12 7.32 -3.95 -0.71
C ILE A 12 6.68 -2.69 -1.31
N LEU A 13 5.67 -2.88 -2.17
CA LEU A 13 4.82 -1.80 -2.65
C LEU A 13 3.73 -1.50 -1.61
N CYS A 14 3.67 -0.26 -1.12
CA CYS A 14 2.77 0.19 -0.07
C CYS A 14 1.64 1.05 -0.66
N LEU A 15 0.39 0.60 -0.48
CA LEU A 15 -0.83 1.21 -1.00
C LEU A 15 -1.68 1.75 0.17
N HIS A 16 -1.91 3.06 0.19
CA HIS A 16 -2.64 3.73 1.29
C HIS A 16 -4.12 3.34 1.34
N GLY A 17 -4.79 3.70 2.43
CA GLY A 17 -6.23 3.46 2.61
C GLY A 17 -7.14 4.53 2.02
N PHE A 18 -8.44 4.35 2.22
CA PHE A 18 -9.48 5.23 1.68
C PHE A 18 -9.23 6.69 2.05
N ARG A 19 -9.21 7.57 1.04
CA ARG A 19 -8.96 9.01 1.22
C ARG A 19 -7.71 9.27 2.04
N GLY A 20 -6.66 8.51 1.79
CA GLY A 20 -5.33 8.68 2.37
C GLY A 20 -4.30 9.13 1.34
N SER A 21 -3.03 9.04 1.68
CA SER A 21 -1.93 9.24 0.75
C SER A 21 -0.74 8.35 1.10
N ALA A 22 0.16 8.17 0.14
CA ALA A 22 1.45 7.53 0.29
C ALA A 22 2.22 8.11 1.49
N ASP A 23 2.24 9.43 1.63
CA ASP A 23 2.90 10.14 2.72
C ASP A 23 2.28 9.85 4.08
N ILE A 24 0.94 9.77 4.16
CA ILE A 24 0.27 9.41 5.40
C ILE A 24 0.58 7.95 5.77
N LEU A 25 0.50 7.02 4.82
CA LEU A 25 0.85 5.63 5.06
C LEU A 25 2.32 5.50 5.51
N LYS A 26 3.22 6.27 4.89
CA LYS A 26 4.63 6.34 5.27
C LYS A 26 4.81 6.75 6.72
N LYS A 27 4.17 7.85 7.14
CA LYS A 27 4.19 8.30 8.54
C LYS A 27 3.67 7.22 9.51
N LEU A 28 2.65 6.46 9.11
CA LEU A 28 2.10 5.37 9.93
C LEU A 28 3.06 4.17 10.02
N ILE A 29 3.66 3.74 8.91
CA ILE A 29 4.59 2.59 8.89
C ILE A 29 5.87 2.89 9.65
N PHE A 30 6.41 4.12 9.56
CA PHE A 30 7.63 4.49 10.30
C PHE A 30 7.43 4.62 11.82
N ARG A 31 6.22 4.36 12.35
CA ARG A 31 6.01 4.12 13.79
C ARG A 31 6.41 2.70 14.22
N TRP A 32 6.66 1.79 13.28
CA TRP A 32 7.14 0.46 13.58
C TRP A 32 8.61 0.47 14.03
N PRO A 33 9.05 -0.52 14.82
CA PRO A 33 10.44 -0.62 15.25
C PRO A 33 11.41 -0.73 14.07
N GLU A 34 12.62 -0.17 14.22
CA GLU A 34 13.71 -0.26 13.24
C GLU A 34 14.09 -1.71 12.92
N SER A 35 13.94 -2.62 13.89
CA SER A 35 14.15 -4.06 13.69
C SER A 35 13.24 -4.69 12.64
N VAL A 36 12.13 -4.01 12.29
CA VAL A 36 11.22 -4.36 11.19
C VAL A 36 11.55 -3.52 9.96
N THR A 37 11.49 -2.19 10.05
CA THR A 37 11.62 -1.30 8.88
C THR A 37 13.01 -1.36 8.25
N GLY A 38 14.06 -1.63 9.03
CA GLY A 38 15.42 -1.83 8.53
C GLY A 38 15.58 -3.02 7.58
N LYS A 39 14.64 -3.99 7.61
CA LYS A 39 14.63 -5.18 6.74
C LYS A 39 13.83 -4.99 5.44
N LEU A 40 13.16 -3.86 5.27
CA LEU A 40 12.24 -3.59 4.18
C LEU A 40 12.75 -2.45 3.29
N ASP A 41 12.58 -2.59 1.98
CA ASP A 41 12.66 -1.52 0.99
C ASP A 41 11.22 -1.12 0.63
N LEU A 42 10.71 -0.05 1.22
CA LEU A 42 9.31 0.34 1.14
C LEU A 42 9.10 1.40 0.05
N VAL A 43 8.25 1.08 -0.94
CA VAL A 43 7.88 2.00 -2.02
C VAL A 43 6.42 2.39 -1.86
N PHE A 44 6.14 3.66 -1.63
CA PHE A 44 4.78 4.15 -1.40
C PHE A 44 4.18 4.73 -2.68
N LEU A 45 2.94 4.38 -2.97
CA LEU A 45 2.22 4.82 -4.17
C LEU A 45 0.91 5.51 -3.78
N ASP A 46 0.67 6.68 -4.38
CA ASP A 46 -0.61 7.38 -4.30
C ASP A 46 -1.63 6.78 -5.26
N GLY A 47 -2.89 6.76 -4.81
CA GLY A 47 -4.04 6.43 -5.62
C GLY A 47 -4.18 7.41 -6.79
N PRO A 48 -4.66 6.93 -7.96
CA PRO A 48 -4.70 7.75 -9.17
C PRO A 48 -5.79 8.84 -9.13
N PHE A 49 -6.76 8.74 -8.21
CA PHE A 49 -7.88 9.67 -8.15
C PHE A 49 -7.81 10.57 -6.90
N PRO A 50 -7.97 11.89 -7.03
CA PRO A 50 -8.19 12.76 -5.87
C PRO A 50 -9.46 12.36 -5.11
N ALA A 51 -9.43 12.49 -3.79
CA ALA A 51 -10.59 12.23 -2.94
C ALA A 51 -11.76 13.18 -3.27
N GLN A 52 -12.96 12.62 -3.43
CA GLN A 52 -14.16 13.41 -3.79
C GLN A 52 -14.96 13.92 -2.59
N GLY A 53 -14.54 13.57 -1.38
CA GLY A 53 -15.24 13.97 -0.17
C GLY A 53 -14.33 13.92 1.05
N LYS A 54 -14.92 14.08 2.23
CA LYS A 54 -14.16 14.18 3.47
C LYS A 54 -13.34 12.93 3.75
N SER A 55 -12.07 13.11 4.10
CA SER A 55 -11.25 12.01 4.60
C SER A 55 -11.55 11.75 6.08
N PRO A 56 -11.63 10.48 6.51
CA PRO A 56 -11.60 10.12 7.93
C PRO A 56 -10.32 10.57 8.65
N LEU A 57 -9.30 10.98 7.90
CA LEU A 57 -7.99 11.42 8.39
C LEU A 57 -7.91 12.95 8.53
N GLU A 58 -8.93 13.69 8.10
CA GLU A 58 -9.03 15.14 8.33
C GLU A 58 -8.95 15.45 9.82
N GLY A 59 -8.15 16.45 10.18
CA GLY A 59 -7.86 16.83 11.56
C GLY A 59 -6.70 16.06 12.21
N PHE A 60 -6.24 14.97 11.60
CA PHE A 60 -5.02 14.25 12.04
C PHE A 60 -3.86 14.42 11.05
N PHE A 61 -4.16 14.50 9.76
CA PHE A 61 -3.19 14.66 8.69
C PHE A 61 -3.68 15.68 7.68
N ASP A 62 -2.78 16.47 7.11
CA ASP A 62 -3.11 17.43 6.05
C ASP A 62 -3.32 16.73 4.68
N PRO A 63 -4.14 17.30 3.78
CA PRO A 63 -4.25 16.86 2.38
C PRO A 63 -2.92 16.99 1.62
N PRO A 64 -2.77 16.36 0.42
CA PRO A 64 -3.81 15.74 -0.40
C PRO A 64 -4.24 14.34 0.07
N TYR A 65 -5.46 13.98 -0.30
CA TYR A 65 -6.03 12.65 -0.13
C TYR A 65 -6.42 12.08 -1.49
N PHE A 66 -6.27 10.77 -1.63
CA PHE A 66 -6.52 10.03 -2.86
C PHE A 66 -7.39 8.81 -2.59
N GLU A 67 -8.03 8.34 -3.66
CA GLU A 67 -8.85 7.14 -3.71
C GLU A 67 -8.30 6.23 -4.82
N TRP A 68 -8.35 4.92 -4.57
CA TRP A 68 -7.94 3.92 -5.54
C TRP A 68 -9.01 3.74 -6.63
N PHE A 69 -10.26 3.68 -6.22
CA PHE A 69 -11.45 3.69 -7.07
C PHE A 69 -12.51 4.51 -6.37
N GLN A 70 -13.48 5.02 -7.12
CA GLN A 70 -14.45 5.99 -6.62
C GLN A 70 -15.84 5.36 -6.51
N SER A 71 -16.72 6.04 -5.80
CA SER A 71 -18.11 5.62 -5.63
C SER A 71 -19.05 6.83 -5.66
N ASN A 72 -20.33 6.58 -5.86
CA ASN A 72 -21.32 7.64 -5.66
C ASN A 72 -21.44 7.98 -4.16
N LYS A 73 -22.12 9.08 -3.83
CA LYS A 73 -22.18 9.60 -2.44
C LYS A 73 -22.73 8.59 -1.43
N ASP A 74 -23.62 7.72 -1.88
CA ASP A 74 -24.29 6.72 -1.04
C ASP A 74 -23.59 5.35 -1.07
N PHE A 75 -22.43 5.24 -1.73
CA PHE A 75 -21.62 4.02 -1.87
C PHE A 75 -22.39 2.81 -2.45
N THR A 76 -23.39 3.07 -3.30
CA THR A 76 -24.17 2.02 -3.99
C THR A 76 -23.60 1.67 -5.36
N GLU A 77 -22.83 2.57 -5.96
CA GLU A 77 -22.18 2.39 -7.26
C GLU A 77 -20.70 2.66 -7.14
N PHE A 78 -19.88 1.79 -7.73
CA PHE A 78 -18.42 1.89 -7.76
C PHE A 78 -17.93 2.00 -9.19
N TYR A 79 -16.96 2.86 -9.43
CA TYR A 79 -16.41 3.13 -10.75
C TYR A 79 -14.90 3.36 -10.68
N ASN A 80 -14.26 3.33 -11.84
CA ASN A 80 -12.81 3.45 -12.01
C ASN A 80 -11.97 2.29 -11.41
N PHE A 81 -12.61 1.14 -11.17
CA PHE A 81 -11.93 0.00 -10.55
C PHE A 81 -10.91 -0.67 -11.48
N GLU A 82 -11.23 -0.82 -12.76
CA GLU A 82 -10.33 -1.44 -13.73
C GLU A 82 -9.12 -0.56 -14.03
N GLU A 83 -9.34 0.76 -14.10
CA GLU A 83 -8.31 1.78 -14.27
C GLU A 83 -7.35 1.79 -13.07
N CYS A 84 -7.87 1.62 -11.85
CA CYS A 84 -7.05 1.44 -10.66
C CYS A 84 -6.13 0.22 -10.77
N LEU A 85 -6.69 -0.94 -11.15
CA LEU A 85 -5.92 -2.17 -11.27
C LEU A 85 -4.81 -2.02 -12.30
N LYS A 86 -5.15 -1.50 -13.48
CA LYS A 86 -4.19 -1.24 -14.54
C LYS A 86 -3.08 -0.27 -14.10
N TYR A 87 -3.43 0.79 -13.38
CA TYR A 87 -2.45 1.75 -12.85
C TYR A 87 -1.45 1.09 -11.91
N ILE A 88 -1.92 0.22 -11.00
CA ILE A 88 -1.04 -0.53 -10.09
C ILE A 88 -0.17 -1.53 -10.87
N GLU A 89 -0.76 -2.28 -11.81
CA GLU A 89 -0.05 -3.23 -12.65
C GLU A 89 1.07 -2.56 -13.47
N ASP A 90 0.76 -1.45 -14.16
CA ASP A 90 1.73 -0.68 -14.94
C ASP A 90 2.86 -0.14 -14.05
N PHE A 91 2.53 0.32 -12.84
CA PHE A 91 3.53 0.76 -11.87
C PHE A 91 4.43 -0.40 -11.43
N MET A 92 3.86 -1.57 -11.15
CA MET A 92 4.60 -2.77 -10.73
C MET A 92 5.54 -3.28 -11.83
N LEU A 93 5.08 -3.30 -13.08
CA LEU A 93 5.89 -3.69 -14.24
C LEU A 93 7.06 -2.72 -14.47
N LYS A 94 6.84 -1.42 -14.28
CA LYS A 94 7.86 -0.39 -14.53
C LYS A 94 8.88 -0.24 -13.39
N ASN A 95 8.47 -0.42 -12.15
CA ASN A 95 9.28 -0.10 -10.96
C ASN A 95 9.66 -1.32 -10.11
N GLY A 96 9.25 -2.52 -10.55
CA GLY A 96 9.60 -3.79 -9.92
C GLY A 96 11.03 -4.26 -10.22
N PRO A 97 11.39 -5.48 -9.80
CA PRO A 97 10.53 -6.46 -9.14
C PRO A 97 10.18 -6.06 -7.70
N PHE A 98 8.95 -6.35 -7.28
CA PHE A 98 8.50 -6.23 -5.88
C PHE A 98 8.39 -7.63 -5.28
N ASP A 99 8.84 -7.78 -4.04
CA ASP A 99 8.74 -9.04 -3.27
C ASP A 99 7.36 -9.18 -2.57
N GLY A 100 6.60 -8.09 -2.48
CA GLY A 100 5.24 -8.11 -1.94
C GLY A 100 4.51 -6.77 -2.07
N VAL A 101 3.24 -6.78 -1.68
CA VAL A 101 2.38 -5.60 -1.61
C VAL A 101 1.84 -5.49 -0.19
N LEU A 102 1.75 -4.28 0.35
CA LEU A 102 1.15 -3.95 1.63
C LEU A 102 0.05 -2.92 1.38
N GLY A 103 -1.20 -3.29 1.61
CA GLY A 103 -2.36 -2.41 1.42
C GLY A 103 -3.10 -2.13 2.74
N PHE A 104 -3.77 -0.98 2.82
CA PHE A 104 -4.63 -0.63 3.96
C PHE A 104 -6.09 -0.41 3.50
N SER A 105 -7.05 -1.09 4.15
CA SER A 105 -8.52 -0.89 4.16
C SER A 105 -9.33 -0.68 2.85
N GLN A 106 -8.93 0.16 1.89
CA GLN A 106 -9.71 0.39 0.64
C GLN A 106 -9.35 -0.62 -0.46
N VAL A 107 -8.06 -0.94 -0.58
CA VAL A 107 -7.52 -1.82 -1.63
C VAL A 107 -7.98 -3.28 -1.44
N SER A 108 -8.30 -3.66 -0.21
CA SER A 108 -8.58 -5.04 0.18
C SER A 108 -10.03 -5.49 -0.02
N PHE A 109 -10.91 -4.65 -0.58
CA PHE A 109 -12.28 -5.04 -0.95
C PHE A 109 -12.34 -5.94 -2.20
N THR A 110 -11.19 -6.23 -2.81
CA THR A 110 -11.12 -6.85 -4.14
C THR A 110 -10.83 -8.35 -4.03
N ASN A 111 -11.75 -9.19 -4.52
CA ASN A 111 -11.61 -10.66 -4.49
C ASN A 111 -10.45 -11.20 -5.35
N LYS A 112 -9.78 -10.36 -6.16
CA LYS A 112 -8.52 -10.71 -6.84
C LYS A 112 -7.29 -10.62 -5.93
N PHE A 113 -7.41 -9.99 -4.76
CA PHE A 113 -6.36 -9.86 -3.74
C PHE A 113 -6.75 -10.58 -2.43
N HIS A 114 -7.43 -11.73 -2.54
CA HIS A 114 -7.97 -12.50 -1.40
C HIS A 114 -6.91 -13.12 -0.47
N PHE A 115 -5.71 -12.54 -0.37
CA PHE A 115 -4.69 -12.90 0.61
C PHE A 115 -4.18 -11.76 1.48
N LEU A 116 -4.75 -10.54 1.43
CA LEU A 116 -4.19 -9.45 2.24
C LEU A 116 -5.23 -8.51 2.85
N LEU A 117 -5.90 -9.00 3.88
CA LEU A 117 -6.33 -8.20 5.02
C LEU A 117 -6.22 -9.04 6.29
N PHE A 118 -5.84 -8.37 7.38
CA PHE A 118 -5.46 -8.84 8.72
C PHE A 118 -3.93 -8.93 8.93
N PHE A 119 -3.48 -8.01 9.78
CA PHE A 119 -2.25 -7.98 10.58
C PHE A 119 -1.05 -8.73 10.00
N PHE A 120 0.01 -7.98 9.68
CA PHE A 120 1.40 -8.47 9.75
C PHE A 120 1.57 -9.98 9.52
N SER A 121 1.48 -10.41 8.26
CA SER A 121 2.10 -11.67 7.90
C SER A 121 3.22 -11.33 6.93
N ILE A 122 4.33 -10.86 7.51
CA ILE A 122 5.62 -11.07 6.87
C ILE A 122 5.79 -12.60 6.91
N ALA A 123 5.42 -13.28 5.82
CA ALA A 123 5.96 -14.60 5.56
C ALA A 123 7.46 -14.39 5.26
N VAL A 124 8.26 -14.19 6.30
CA VAL A 124 9.69 -14.47 6.23
C VAL A 124 9.71 -15.97 6.00
N ASN A 125 9.93 -16.37 4.75
CA ASN A 125 10.25 -17.75 4.44
C ASN A 125 11.62 -18.01 5.08
N GLU A 126 11.64 -18.30 6.38
CA GLU A 126 12.76 -18.97 7.03
C GLU A 126 12.79 -20.38 6.48
N LYS A 127 13.29 -20.53 5.25
CA LYS A 127 13.90 -21.79 4.87
C LYS A 127 15.11 -21.96 5.76
N LYS A 128 14.94 -22.78 6.79
CA LYS A 128 16.02 -23.53 7.42
C LYS A 128 16.77 -24.35 6.35
#